data_AF-R0IKN2-F1
#
_entry.id   AF-R0IKN2-F1
#
_cell.length_a   1.000
_cell.length_b   1.000
_cell.length_c   1.000
_cell.angle_alpha   90.00
_cell.angle_beta   90.00
_cell.angle_gamma   90.00
#
_symmetry.space_group_name_H-M   'P 1'
#
loop_
_entity.id
_entity.type
_entity.pdbx_description
1 polymer ?
#
loop_
_entity_poly.entity_id
_entity_poly.type
_entity_poly.pdbx_seq_one_letter_code
_entity_poly.pdbx_strand_id
1 'polypeptide(L)'
;MFWGCFTYDYKGPCHVWRPETAQEKRDAALQIEELNKALEPLMREAWELTTGIKRLGLRNKPGRVPQWRWVKETGKLARESSRGGIDWWRYQTQVLIPKLIPFAKECQKERPRVFVQEDKAPSHTHHAQRTIYRNAEVEQLPWLGNSPDLNAIKAAWP
;
A
#
# COMPACT_ATOMS: atom_id res chain seq x y z
N MET A 1 -14.81 -4.95 12.81
CA MET A 1 -13.40 -4.57 13.09
C MET A 1 -13.32 -3.05 13.16
N PHE A 2 -12.51 -2.49 14.06
CA PHE A 2 -12.33 -1.05 14.22
C PHE A 2 -10.91 -0.67 13.78
N TRP A 3 -10.77 0.49 13.15
CA TRP A 3 -9.50 1.16 12.89
C TRP A 3 -9.58 2.57 13.47
N GLY A 4 -8.48 3.06 14.02
CA GLY A 4 -8.33 4.43 14.45
C GLY A 4 -6.86 4.79 14.56
N CYS A 5 -6.57 6.08 14.56
CA CYS A 5 -5.24 6.59 14.82
C CYS A 5 -5.31 7.78 15.78
N PHE A 6 -4.17 8.12 16.36
CA PHE A 6 -4.00 9.32 17.17
C PHE A 6 -2.53 9.73 17.13
N THR A 7 -2.27 10.94 17.61
CA THR A 7 -0.92 11.39 17.96
C THR A 7 -0.97 12.03 19.34
N TYR A 8 0.18 12.44 19.87
CA TYR A 8 0.26 13.12 21.16
C TYR A 8 -0.63 14.37 21.13
N ASP A 9 -1.52 14.51 22.11
CA ASP A 9 -2.54 15.57 22.26
C ASP A 9 -3.63 15.67 21.18
N TYR A 10 -3.67 14.78 20.18
CA TYR A 10 -4.69 14.82 19.12
C TYR A 10 -5.35 13.48 18.88
N LYS A 11 -6.69 13.50 18.93
CA LYS A 11 -7.52 12.37 18.47
C LYS A 11 -7.57 12.38 16.96
N GLY A 12 -7.19 11.27 16.35
CA GLY A 12 -7.31 11.08 14.91
C GLY A 12 -8.67 10.52 14.50
N PRO A 13 -8.88 10.36 13.18
CA PRO A 13 -10.08 9.75 12.65
C PRO A 13 -10.20 8.28 13.04
N CYS A 14 -11.41 7.76 12.95
CA CYS A 14 -11.70 6.34 13.12
C CYS A 14 -12.51 5.78 11.95
N HIS A 15 -12.56 4.45 11.87
CA HIS A 15 -13.33 3.73 10.89
C HIS A 15 -13.83 2.40 11.45
N VAL A 16 -15.15 2.19 11.31
CA VAL A 16 -15.78 0.91 11.61
C VAL A 16 -15.98 0.16 10.30
N TRP A 17 -15.31 -0.97 10.16
CA TRP A 17 -15.41 -1.80 8.98
C TRP A 17 -16.75 -2.50 8.93
N ARG A 18 -17.48 -2.29 7.83
CA ARG A 18 -18.69 -3.05 7.50
C ARG A 18 -18.35 -4.18 6.53
N PRO A 19 -19.20 -5.23 6.45
CA PRO A 19 -19.11 -6.22 5.40
C PRO A 19 -19.14 -5.55 4.03
N GLU A 20 -18.22 -5.96 3.15
CA GLU A 20 -18.16 -5.45 1.78
C GLU A 20 -19.34 -6.01 0.97
N THR A 21 -20.10 -5.12 0.36
CA THR A 21 -21.23 -5.46 -0.50
C THR A 21 -20.75 -6.07 -1.82
N ALA A 22 -21.65 -6.80 -2.49
CA ALA A 22 -21.34 -7.35 -3.81
C ALA A 22 -21.05 -6.27 -4.86
N GLN A 23 -21.69 -5.09 -4.71
CA GLN A 23 -21.46 -3.95 -5.61
C GLN A 23 -20.07 -3.36 -5.39
N GLU A 24 -19.66 -3.08 -4.15
CA GLU A 24 -18.32 -2.60 -3.84
C GLU A 24 -17.22 -3.54 -4.34
N LYS A 25 -17.44 -4.86 -4.29
CA LYS A 25 -16.51 -5.84 -4.86
C LYS A 25 -16.35 -5.70 -6.37
N ARG A 26 -17.46 -5.50 -7.09
CA ARG A 26 -17.45 -5.30 -8.55
C ARG A 26 -16.76 -3.99 -8.90
N ASP A 27 -17.11 -2.91 -8.20
CA ASP A 27 -16.53 -1.59 -8.44
C ASP A 27 -15.02 -1.59 -8.17
N ALA A 28 -14.59 -2.24 -7.08
CA ALA A 28 -13.18 -2.42 -6.78
C ALA A 28 -12.44 -3.23 -7.86
N ALA A 29 -13.06 -4.28 -8.41
CA ALA A 29 -12.45 -5.07 -9.48
C ALA A 29 -12.26 -4.21 -10.75
N LEU A 30 -13.27 -3.42 -11.12
CA LEU A 30 -13.21 -2.51 -12.26
C LEU A 30 -12.12 -1.44 -12.07
N GLN A 31 -12.07 -0.80 -10.90
CA GLN A 31 -11.07 0.23 -10.60
C GLN A 31 -9.64 -0.34 -10.60
N ILE A 32 -9.44 -1.55 -10.06
CA ILE A 32 -8.13 -2.20 -10.09
C ILE A 32 -7.74 -2.60 -11.51
N GLU A 33 -8.70 -3.03 -12.34
CA GLU A 33 -8.42 -3.31 -13.75
C GLU A 33 -8.00 -2.04 -14.50
N GLU A 34 -8.68 -0.93 -14.27
CA GLU A 34 -8.32 0.37 -14.84
C GLU A 34 -6.92 0.82 -14.40
N LEU A 35 -6.60 0.71 -13.11
CA LEU A 35 -5.26 0.98 -12.60
C LEU A 35 -4.21 0.06 -13.23
N ASN A 36 -4.51 -1.22 -13.40
CA ASN A 36 -3.60 -2.15 -14.06
C ASN A 36 -3.38 -1.79 -15.53
N LYS A 37 -4.40 -1.35 -16.27
CA LYS A 37 -4.26 -0.89 -17.66
C LYS A 37 -3.34 0.31 -17.77
N ALA A 38 -3.38 1.23 -16.81
CA ALA A 38 -2.47 2.37 -16.76
C ALA A 38 -1.05 1.98 -16.32
N LEU A 39 -0.91 1.02 -15.40
CA LEU A 39 0.38 0.60 -14.85
C LEU A 39 1.17 -0.35 -15.75
N GLU A 40 0.49 -1.24 -16.48
CA GLU A 40 1.13 -2.24 -17.34
C GLU A 40 2.16 -1.65 -18.32
N PRO A 41 1.87 -0.60 -19.11
CA PRO A 41 2.86 -0.03 -20.02
C PRO A 41 4.09 0.54 -19.28
N LEU A 42 3.88 1.21 -18.15
CA LEU A 42 4.97 1.78 -17.35
C LEU A 42 5.88 0.70 -16.76
N MET A 43 5.29 -0.38 -16.24
CA MET A 43 6.04 -1.50 -15.67
C MET A 43 6.75 -2.31 -16.77
N ARG A 44 6.13 -2.43 -17.94
CA ARG A 44 6.74 -3.08 -19.10
C ARG A 44 7.98 -2.31 -19.56
N GLU A 45 7.89 -1.00 -19.71
CA GLU A 45 9.02 -0.15 -20.11
C GLU A 45 10.17 -0.25 -19.08
N ALA A 46 9.86 -0.14 -17.79
CA ALA A 46 10.85 -0.31 -16.73
C ALA A 46 11.52 -1.70 -16.76
N TRP A 47 10.74 -2.74 -17.08
CA TRP A 47 11.25 -4.11 -17.22
C TRP A 47 12.12 -4.28 -18.47
N GLU A 48 11.75 -3.68 -19.60
CA GLU A 48 12.51 -3.73 -20.85
C GLU A 48 13.85 -3.02 -20.68
N LEU A 49 13.89 -1.86 -20.02
CA LEU A 49 15.13 -1.15 -19.68
C LEU A 49 16.04 -1.97 -18.77
N THR A 50 15.51 -2.47 -17.66
CA THR A 50 16.32 -3.24 -16.69
C THR A 50 16.82 -4.56 -17.28
N THR A 51 15.99 -5.23 -18.09
CA THR A 51 16.37 -6.47 -18.78
C THR A 51 17.37 -6.21 -19.91
N GLY A 52 17.18 -5.14 -20.68
CA GLY A 52 18.10 -4.68 -21.72
C GLY A 52 19.49 -4.41 -21.15
N ILE A 53 19.59 -3.62 -20.08
CA ILE A 53 20.86 -3.32 -19.39
C ILE A 53 21.53 -4.60 -18.88
N LYS A 54 20.79 -5.52 -18.25
CA LYS A 54 21.33 -6.81 -17.77
C LYS A 54 21.93 -7.66 -18.89
N ARG A 55 21.47 -7.47 -20.14
CA ARG A 55 21.94 -8.20 -21.32
C ARG A 55 23.05 -7.51 -22.09
N LEU A 56 23.24 -6.20 -21.92
CA LEU A 56 24.36 -5.44 -22.47
C LEU A 56 25.72 -5.80 -21.83
N GLY A 57 25.75 -6.68 -20.81
CA GLY A 57 27.01 -7.17 -20.23
C GLY A 57 27.92 -7.84 -21.26
N LEU A 58 29.24 -7.75 -21.06
CA LEU A 58 30.30 -8.23 -21.98
C LEU A 58 30.20 -9.70 -22.43
N ARG A 59 29.40 -10.54 -21.77
CA ARG A 59 29.15 -11.93 -22.17
C ARG A 59 27.66 -12.14 -22.42
N ASN A 60 27.33 -12.60 -23.63
CA ASN A 60 26.03 -13.18 -23.92
C ASN A 60 25.80 -14.37 -22.98
N LYS A 61 24.85 -14.22 -22.03
CA LYS A 61 24.46 -15.31 -21.14
C LYS A 61 23.70 -16.36 -21.97
N PRO A 62 24.11 -17.64 -21.94
CA PRO A 62 23.35 -18.70 -22.60
C PRO A 62 21.99 -18.87 -21.92
N GLY A 63 20.94 -19.13 -22.70
CA GLY A 63 19.59 -19.39 -22.18
C GLY A 63 18.46 -18.71 -22.97
N ARG A 64 17.21 -19.05 -22.60
CA ARG A 64 16.01 -18.48 -23.22
C ARG A 64 15.90 -16.99 -22.89
N VAL A 65 15.56 -16.18 -23.88
CA VAL A 65 15.26 -14.76 -23.71
C VAL A 65 14.05 -14.61 -22.78
N PRO A 66 14.18 -13.86 -21.66
CA PRO A 66 13.05 -13.59 -20.80
C PRO A 66 11.99 -12.80 -21.59
N GLN A 67 10.73 -13.13 -21.37
CA GLN A 67 9.58 -12.51 -22.03
C GLN A 67 8.76 -11.77 -20.98
N TRP A 68 8.26 -10.59 -21.34
CA TRP A 68 7.35 -9.83 -20.50
C TRP A 68 6.08 -10.63 -20.22
N ARG A 69 5.62 -10.61 -18.97
CA ARG A 69 4.35 -11.21 -18.54
C ARG A 69 3.74 -10.30 -17.49
N TRP A 70 2.46 -9.97 -17.63
CA TRP A 70 1.76 -9.14 -16.64
C TRP A 70 1.22 -9.97 -15.47
N VAL A 71 2.06 -10.17 -14.46
CA VAL A 71 1.82 -10.99 -13.27
C VAL A 71 2.13 -10.21 -11.99
N LYS A 72 1.84 -10.80 -10.82
CA LYS A 72 2.01 -10.13 -9.51
C LYS A 72 3.46 -9.69 -9.28
N GLU A 73 4.41 -10.53 -9.70
CA GLU A 73 5.85 -10.29 -9.55
C GLU A 73 6.34 -9.10 -10.40
N THR A 74 5.66 -8.83 -11.52
CA THR A 74 5.97 -7.69 -12.40
C THR A 74 5.15 -6.44 -12.05
N GLY A 75 4.38 -6.47 -10.96
CA GLY A 75 3.65 -5.31 -10.45
C GLY A 75 2.13 -5.31 -10.70
N LYS A 76 1.56 -6.40 -11.24
CA LYS A 76 0.10 -6.50 -11.40
C LYS A 76 -0.60 -6.44 -10.04
N LEU A 77 -1.52 -5.48 -9.91
CA LEU A 77 -2.35 -5.32 -8.73
C LEU A 77 -3.47 -6.36 -8.74
N ALA A 78 -3.62 -7.09 -7.64
CA ALA A 78 -4.69 -8.07 -7.47
C ALA A 78 -5.18 -8.08 -6.02
N ARG A 79 -6.45 -8.43 -5.84
CA ARG A 79 -7.05 -8.69 -4.52
C ARG A 79 -7.06 -10.19 -4.28
N GLU A 80 -6.40 -10.64 -3.21
CA GLU A 80 -6.33 -12.06 -2.83
C GLU A 80 -7.37 -12.45 -1.77
N SER A 81 -8.05 -11.47 -1.18
CA SER A 81 -9.03 -11.68 -0.12
C SER A 81 -10.37 -12.16 -0.69
N SER A 82 -10.56 -13.47 -0.77
CA SER A 82 -11.87 -14.09 -1.03
C SER A 82 -12.76 -14.17 0.22
N ARG A 83 -12.15 -14.08 1.42
CA ARG A 83 -12.82 -14.29 2.72
C ARG A 83 -13.36 -13.02 3.39
N GLY A 84 -13.39 -11.88 2.68
CA GLY A 84 -14.01 -10.65 3.18
C GLY A 84 -13.21 -9.88 4.24
N GLY A 85 -11.96 -10.26 4.48
CA GLY A 85 -11.03 -9.49 5.32
C GLY A 85 -10.65 -8.14 4.70
N ILE A 86 -10.02 -7.29 5.51
CA ILE A 86 -9.52 -5.99 5.06
C ILE A 86 -8.24 -6.23 4.25
N ASP A 87 -8.33 -6.05 2.94
CA ASP A 87 -7.16 -6.09 2.06
C ASP A 87 -6.56 -4.69 1.88
N TRP A 88 -5.45 -4.64 1.14
CA TRP A 88 -4.75 -3.40 0.85
C TRP A 88 -5.64 -2.38 0.12
N TRP A 89 -6.55 -2.82 -0.76
CA TRP A 89 -7.41 -1.94 -1.54
C TRP A 89 -8.44 -1.26 -0.65
N ARG A 90 -9.13 -2.04 0.18
CA ARG A 90 -10.09 -1.51 1.16
C ARG A 90 -9.40 -0.59 2.15
N TYR A 91 -8.22 -0.98 2.64
CA TYR A 91 -7.42 -0.11 3.50
C TYR A 91 -7.09 1.21 2.81
N GLN A 92 -6.61 1.15 1.57
CA GLN A 92 -6.21 2.31 0.80
C GLN A 92 -7.37 3.30 0.61
N THR A 93 -8.50 2.78 0.14
CA THR A 93 -9.67 3.57 -0.29
C THR A 93 -10.55 4.07 0.86
N GLN A 94 -10.67 3.31 1.95
CA GLN A 94 -11.56 3.66 3.07
C GLN A 94 -10.84 4.32 4.25
N VAL A 95 -9.51 4.16 4.34
CA VAL A 95 -8.72 4.60 5.48
C VAL A 95 -7.52 5.45 5.06
N LEU A 96 -6.58 4.89 4.30
CA LEU A 96 -5.30 5.56 4.04
C LEU A 96 -5.51 6.92 3.36
N ILE A 97 -6.13 6.93 2.18
CA ILE A 97 -6.34 8.13 1.37
C ILE A 97 -7.33 9.11 2.04
N PRO A 98 -8.54 8.70 2.46
CA PRO A 98 -9.54 9.67 2.92
C PRO A 98 -9.34 10.13 4.38
N LYS A 99 -8.55 9.43 5.21
CA LYS A 99 -8.49 9.70 6.65
C LYS A 99 -7.07 9.86 7.16
N LEU A 100 -6.23 8.84 6.98
CA LEU A 100 -4.90 8.82 7.59
C LEU A 100 -3.98 9.88 6.97
N ILE A 101 -3.93 9.97 5.65
CA ILE A 101 -3.09 10.96 4.95
C ILE A 101 -3.51 12.41 5.27
N PRO A 102 -4.80 12.79 5.18
CA PRO A 102 -5.25 14.13 5.60
C PRO A 102 -4.89 14.46 7.04
N PHE A 103 -5.12 13.53 7.96
CA PHE A 103 -4.78 13.73 9.37
C PHE A 103 -3.28 13.90 9.58
N ALA A 104 -2.45 13.07 8.94
CA ALA A 104 -1.00 13.21 9.00
C ALA A 104 -0.53 14.58 8.47
N LYS A 105 -1.12 15.06 7.36
CA LYS A 105 -0.83 16.38 6.80
C LYS A 105 -1.27 17.53 7.71
N GLU A 106 -2.38 17.38 8.42
CA GLU A 106 -2.80 18.35 9.42
C GLU A 106 -1.82 18.40 10.58
N CYS A 107 -1.40 17.25 11.11
CA CYS A 107 -0.36 17.19 12.14
C CYS A 107 0.98 17.77 11.67
N GLN A 108 1.35 17.58 10.40
CA GLN A 108 2.58 18.13 9.82
C GLN A 108 2.62 19.67 9.82
N LYS A 109 1.45 20.35 9.76
CA LYS A 109 1.39 21.82 9.81
C LYS A 109 1.89 22.37 11.15
N GLU A 110 1.60 21.66 12.23
CA GLU A 110 2.02 22.06 13.58
C GLU A 110 3.38 21.45 13.97
N ARG A 111 3.62 20.21 13.54
CA ARG A 111 4.83 19.43 13.86
C ARG A 111 5.45 18.96 12.55
N PRO A 112 6.42 19.69 11.98
CA PRO A 112 6.96 19.39 10.65
C PRO A 112 7.54 17.97 10.50
N ARG A 113 7.96 17.33 11.60
CA ARG A 113 8.46 15.94 11.60
C ARG A 113 7.45 15.00 12.23
N VAL A 114 6.41 14.64 11.47
CA VAL A 114 5.42 13.63 11.85
C VAL A 114 5.68 12.36 11.05
N PHE A 115 5.74 11.24 11.76
CA PHE A 115 5.87 9.90 11.19
C PHE A 115 4.61 9.10 11.45
N VAL A 116 4.13 8.41 10.42
CA VAL A 116 3.03 7.46 10.54
C VAL A 116 3.58 6.10 10.98
N GLN A 117 3.08 5.60 12.11
CA GLN A 117 3.45 4.29 12.65
C GLN A 117 2.30 3.30 12.41
N GLU A 118 2.59 2.24 11.65
CA GLU A 118 1.67 1.13 11.38
C GLU A 118 2.37 -0.20 11.65
N ASP A 119 1.60 -1.23 12.03
CA ASP A 119 2.15 -2.57 12.11
C ASP A 119 2.40 -3.18 10.71
N LYS A 120 3.10 -4.32 10.68
CA LYS A 120 3.45 -5.02 9.43
C LYS A 120 2.32 -5.88 8.86
N ALA A 121 1.05 -5.52 9.09
CA ALA A 121 -0.07 -6.24 8.49
C ALA A 121 0.02 -6.24 6.94
N PRO A 122 -0.45 -7.30 6.25
CA PRO A 122 -0.40 -7.37 4.79
C PRO A 122 -1.10 -6.20 4.07
N SER A 123 -2.15 -5.63 4.67
CA SER A 123 -2.87 -4.45 4.15
C SER A 123 -2.01 -3.18 4.13
N HIS A 124 -1.14 -3.00 5.13
CA HIS A 124 -0.29 -1.81 5.29
C HIS A 124 1.02 -1.93 4.51
N THR A 125 1.53 -3.16 4.37
CA THR A 125 2.84 -3.45 3.74
C THR A 125 2.79 -3.63 2.23
N HIS A 126 1.60 -3.65 1.64
CA HIS A 126 1.43 -3.79 0.20
C HIS A 126 2.14 -2.65 -0.56
N HIS A 127 2.84 -2.98 -1.64
CA HIS A 127 3.67 -2.02 -2.39
C HIS A 127 2.87 -0.81 -2.90
N ALA A 128 1.58 -0.99 -3.22
CA ALA A 128 0.69 0.10 -3.61
C ALA A 128 0.55 1.20 -2.54
N GLN A 129 0.63 0.85 -1.24
CA GLN A 129 0.56 1.86 -0.17
C GLN A 129 1.77 2.77 -0.15
N ARG A 130 2.96 2.22 -0.46
CA ARG A 130 4.20 3.01 -0.50
C ARG A 130 4.11 4.14 -1.52
N THR A 131 3.49 3.88 -2.67
CA THR A 131 3.26 4.90 -3.70
C THR A 131 2.34 6.01 -3.18
N ILE A 132 1.29 5.68 -2.43
CA ILE A 132 0.40 6.67 -1.82
C ILE A 132 1.14 7.54 -0.81
N TYR A 133 1.88 6.94 0.12
CA TYR A 133 2.68 7.69 1.09
C TYR A 133 3.72 8.60 0.42
N ARG A 134 4.44 8.08 -0.59
CA ARG A 134 5.42 8.86 -1.35
C ARG A 134 4.79 10.04 -2.06
N ASN A 135 3.67 9.83 -2.75
CA ASN A 135 2.96 10.90 -3.47
C ASN A 135 2.32 11.90 -2.51
N ALA A 136 1.99 11.48 -1.29
CA ALA A 136 1.45 12.35 -0.26
C ALA A 136 2.52 13.11 0.52
N GLU A 137 3.81 12.81 0.34
CA GLU A 137 4.92 13.36 1.13
C GLU A 137 4.73 13.12 2.65
N VAL A 138 4.20 11.93 2.99
CA VAL A 138 4.02 11.49 4.38
C VAL A 138 5.00 10.36 4.67
N GLU A 139 5.80 10.54 5.71
CA GLU A 139 6.82 9.56 6.10
C GLU A 139 6.25 8.47 7.01
N GLN A 140 6.66 7.22 6.76
CA GLN A 140 6.33 6.09 7.61
C GLN A 140 7.50 5.72 8.52
N LEU A 141 7.21 5.41 9.78
CA LEU A 141 8.20 4.86 10.70
C LEU A 141 8.52 3.41 10.34
N PRO A 142 9.80 3.03 10.18
CA PRO A 142 10.18 1.63 10.00
C PRO A 142 9.71 0.78 11.20
N TRP A 143 9.02 -0.33 10.92
CA TRP A 143 8.43 -1.17 11.95
C TRP A 143 9.05 -2.57 12.01
N LEU A 144 9.30 -3.10 13.21
CA LEU A 144 9.72 -4.48 13.43
C LEU A 144 8.51 -5.40 13.52
N GLY A 145 8.59 -6.58 12.90
CA GLY A 145 7.51 -7.55 12.97
C GLY A 145 7.39 -8.12 14.39
N ASN A 146 6.17 -8.46 14.82
CA ASN A 146 5.89 -9.06 16.12
C ASN A 146 6.29 -8.21 17.35
N SER A 147 6.30 -6.88 17.23
CA SER A 147 6.63 -5.96 18.33
C SER A 147 5.42 -5.10 18.77
N PRO A 148 4.30 -5.69 19.22
CA PRO A 148 3.12 -4.93 19.61
C PRO A 148 3.36 -4.03 20.84
N ASP A 149 4.31 -4.40 21.70
CA ASP A 149 4.76 -3.68 22.89
C ASP A 149 5.32 -2.29 22.58
N LEU A 150 5.94 -2.12 21.41
CA LEU A 150 6.46 -0.83 20.96
C LEU A 150 5.35 0.08 20.37
N ASN A 151 4.13 -0.44 20.20
CA ASN A 151 3.04 0.29 19.56
C ASN A 151 2.18 0.97 20.62
N ALA A 152 2.29 2.30 20.71
CA ALA A 152 1.54 3.13 21.66
C ALA A 152 0.02 2.90 21.55
N ILE A 153 -0.49 2.54 20.37
CA ILE A 153 -1.92 2.29 20.18
C ILE A 153 -2.41 1.10 21.01
N LYS A 154 -1.55 0.11 21.32
CA LYS A 154 -1.94 -1.08 22.07
C LYS A 154 -2.28 -0.75 23.52
N ALA A 155 -1.60 0.21 24.13
CA ALA A 155 -1.92 0.68 25.48
C ALA A 155 -3.23 1.50 25.53
N ALA A 156 -3.64 2.10 24.39
CA ALA A 156 -4.86 2.89 24.30
C ALA A 156 -6.13 2.04 24.11
N TRP A 157 -5.98 0.74 23.80
CA TRP A 157 -7.11 -0.18 23.65
C TRP A 157 -7.17 -1.12 24.86
N PRO A 158 -8.26 -1.13 25.63
CA PRO A 158 -8.47 -2.09 26.73
C PRO A 158 -8.71 -3.52 26.23
#